data_AF-A0A9N8F1F3-F1
#
_entry.id   AF-A0A9N8F1F3-F1
#
_cell.length_a   1.000
_cell.length_b   1.000
_cell.length_c   1.000
_cell.angle_alpha   90.00
_cell.angle_beta   90.00
_cell.angle_gamma   90.00
#
_symmetry.space_group_name_H-M   'P 1'
#
loop_
_entity.id
_entity.type
_entity.pdbx_description
1 polymer ?
#
loop_
_entity_poly.entity_id
_entity_poly.type
_entity_poly.pdbx_seq_one_letter_code
_entity_poly.pdbx_strand_id
1 'polypeptide(L)'
;MANNANAGAAFGLEDVPDLPEAPTEQPKYNRDYHRLFVKFMSWLHKRTYTKAARFQPSALAGIQPHHVADYLKWRAYGTTDVDFKDLEQNPTCRSSTLEQDKKAISFYMPIKGATWNGTSGNPTKSANLCEREWSNGKSDGLKHRGKKSCATRDLAETEYRRVVHELYGNGSFESTIRTACMMKQQVHLITRTDEISKLKYSDYNPHPDFPFALSCKVHWSKNISEERQFPDQIILGSMDTDFCALLGLANYMQASFNYGYGAA
;
A
#
# COMPACT_ATOMS: atom_id res chain seq x y z
N MET A 1 -43.49 57.49 51.03
CA MET A 1 -43.15 56.06 51.16
C MET A 1 -42.28 55.70 49.96
N ALA A 2 -41.12 55.12 50.22
CA ALA A 2 -40.09 54.79 49.24
C ALA A 2 -40.56 53.75 48.22
N ASN A 3 -40.06 53.82 46.98
CA ASN A 3 -39.10 52.81 46.53
C ASN A 3 -38.39 53.15 45.22
N ASN A 4 -37.14 52.69 45.20
CA ASN A 4 -36.06 52.86 44.25
C ASN A 4 -36.25 51.97 43.01
N ALA A 5 -35.90 52.46 41.81
CA ALA A 5 -35.54 51.58 40.69
C ALA A 5 -34.67 52.32 39.65
N ASN A 6 -33.37 52.24 39.90
CA ASN A 6 -32.27 51.96 38.97
C ASN A 6 -32.12 52.75 37.66
N ALA A 7 -31.05 53.53 37.60
CA ALA A 7 -30.44 54.09 36.40
C ALA A 7 -29.75 52.98 35.59
N GLY A 8 -30.03 52.92 34.29
CA GLY A 8 -29.29 52.14 33.30
C GLY A 8 -29.01 53.01 32.09
N ALA A 9 -27.76 53.48 31.97
CA ALA A 9 -27.28 54.24 30.82
C ALA A 9 -27.26 53.34 29.57
N ALA A 10 -27.94 53.77 28.52
CA ALA A 10 -27.90 53.14 27.21
C ALA A 10 -26.54 53.43 26.55
N PHE A 11 -25.67 52.41 26.51
CA PHE A 11 -24.48 52.43 25.64
C PHE A 11 -24.92 52.14 24.20
N GLY A 12 -24.53 53.03 23.29
CA GLY A 12 -24.79 52.91 21.86
C GLY A 12 -24.18 51.63 21.28
N LEU A 13 -24.96 50.98 20.43
CA LEU A 13 -24.49 49.91 19.55
C LEU A 13 -23.66 50.58 18.45
N GLU A 14 -22.34 50.55 18.59
CA GLU A 14 -21.43 50.81 17.46
C GLU A 14 -21.48 49.60 16.53
N ASP A 15 -21.68 49.87 15.24
CA ASP A 15 -21.70 48.88 14.16
C ASP A 15 -20.43 48.03 14.19
N VAL A 16 -20.60 46.75 14.54
CA VAL A 16 -19.55 45.73 14.39
C VAL A 16 -19.36 45.51 12.89
N PRO A 17 -18.14 45.70 12.33
CA PRO A 17 -17.91 45.41 10.92
C PRO A 17 -18.21 43.93 10.66
N ASP A 18 -19.06 43.67 9.66
CA ASP A 18 -19.44 42.32 9.24
C ASP A 18 -18.19 41.43 9.13
N LEU A 19 -18.20 40.34 9.89
CA LEU A 19 -17.22 39.28 9.74
C LEU A 19 -17.28 38.77 8.28
N PRO A 20 -16.14 38.62 7.59
CA PRO A 20 -16.16 38.18 6.20
C PRO A 20 -16.91 36.85 6.08
N GLU A 21 -17.87 36.80 5.15
CA GLU A 21 -18.70 35.62 4.89
C GLU A 21 -17.85 34.35 4.82
N ALA A 22 -18.32 33.30 5.50
CA ALA A 22 -17.66 32.00 5.50
C ALA A 22 -17.57 31.46 4.06
N PRO A 23 -16.41 30.92 3.63
CA PRO A 23 -16.26 30.36 2.28
C PRO A 23 -17.32 29.30 1.97
N THR A 24 -18.03 29.49 0.86
CA THR A 24 -19.22 28.71 0.43
C THR A 24 -18.91 27.30 -0.10
N GLU A 25 -17.65 26.95 -0.31
CA GLU A 25 -17.26 25.59 -0.71
C GLU A 25 -16.78 24.78 0.51
N GLN A 26 -17.48 23.69 0.82
CA GLN A 26 -17.01 22.74 1.83
C GLN A 26 -15.63 22.21 1.43
N PRO A 27 -14.60 22.31 2.30
CA PRO A 27 -13.26 21.88 1.96
C PRO A 27 -13.24 20.39 1.65
N LYS A 28 -12.57 20.01 0.54
CA LYS A 28 -12.40 18.61 0.11
C LYS A 28 -12.01 17.75 1.31
N TYR A 29 -12.73 16.65 1.56
CA TYR A 29 -12.47 15.78 2.70
C TYR A 29 -12.42 14.32 2.27
N ASN A 30 -11.33 13.64 2.66
CA ASN A 30 -11.21 12.19 2.60
C ASN A 30 -10.61 11.73 3.93
N ARG A 31 -11.32 10.87 4.66
CA ARG A 31 -10.94 10.44 6.02
C ARG A 31 -9.51 9.89 6.10
N ASP A 32 -9.14 9.06 5.13
CA ASP A 32 -7.86 8.35 5.15
C ASP A 32 -6.69 9.30 4.83
N TYR A 33 -6.91 10.22 3.89
CA TYR A 33 -5.94 11.26 3.54
C TYR A 33 -5.86 12.38 4.56
N HIS A 34 -6.96 12.70 5.23
CA HIS A 34 -7.01 13.83 6.16
C HIS A 34 -6.00 13.67 7.29
N ARG A 35 -5.88 12.46 7.85
CA ARG A 35 -4.90 12.17 8.90
C ARG A 35 -3.46 12.45 8.43
N LEU A 36 -3.13 12.05 7.21
CA LEU A 36 -1.80 12.23 6.64
C LEU A 36 -1.55 13.71 6.31
N PHE A 37 -2.58 14.39 5.82
CA PHE A 37 -2.51 15.82 5.50
C PHE A 37 -2.36 16.69 6.74
N VAL A 38 -3.11 16.43 7.81
CA VAL A 38 -2.96 17.10 9.10
C VAL A 38 -1.55 16.91 9.65
N LYS A 39 -0.96 15.72 9.48
CA LYS A 39 0.43 15.46 9.88
C LYS A 39 1.43 16.32 9.09
N PHE A 40 1.26 16.42 7.78
CA PHE A 40 2.05 17.30 6.93
C PHE A 40 1.94 18.77 7.36
N MET A 41 0.71 19.27 7.53
CA MET A 41 0.49 20.66 7.95
C MET A 41 1.03 20.95 9.35
N SER A 42 0.96 19.97 10.25
CA SER A 42 1.52 20.10 11.59
C SER A 42 3.05 20.23 11.56
N TRP A 43 3.69 19.44 10.70
CA TRP A 43 5.12 19.53 10.46
C TRP A 43 5.51 20.86 9.80
N LEU A 44 4.79 21.27 8.74
CA LEU A 44 5.07 22.49 7.98
C LEU A 44 4.95 23.76 8.83
N HIS A 45 3.86 23.86 9.61
CA HIS A 45 3.62 25.02 10.48
C HIS A 45 4.32 24.91 11.83
N LYS A 46 5.06 23.82 12.09
CA LYS A 46 5.69 23.53 13.38
C LYS A 46 4.71 23.64 14.55
N ARG A 47 3.47 23.18 14.35
CA ARG A 47 2.36 23.27 15.32
C ARG A 47 1.54 22.00 15.30
N THR A 48 1.10 21.53 16.46
CA THR A 48 0.21 20.37 16.55
C THR A 48 -1.22 20.75 16.20
N TYR A 49 -1.80 20.10 15.18
CA TYR A 49 -3.22 20.20 14.84
C TYR A 49 -4.00 18.96 15.29
N THR A 50 -5.28 19.14 15.62
CA THR A 50 -6.19 18.01 15.89
C THR A 50 -6.69 17.39 14.59
N LYS A 51 -7.23 16.17 14.67
CA LYS A 51 -7.84 15.48 13.51
C LYS A 51 -9.08 16.19 12.93
N ALA A 52 -9.63 17.16 13.66
CA ALA A 52 -10.75 17.97 13.21
C ALA A 52 -10.31 19.26 12.51
N ALA A 53 -9.01 19.57 12.48
CA ALA A 53 -8.49 20.78 11.86
C ALA A 53 -8.89 20.85 10.38
N ARG A 54 -9.21 22.06 9.91
CA ARG A 54 -9.47 22.35 8.50
C ARG A 54 -8.56 23.49 8.09
N PHE A 55 -8.09 23.44 6.84
CA PHE A 55 -7.11 24.38 6.31
C PHE A 55 -7.77 25.20 5.21
N GLN A 56 -7.65 26.52 5.31
CA GLN A 56 -8.21 27.44 4.34
C GLN A 56 -7.44 27.36 3.00
N PRO A 57 -8.09 27.63 1.86
CA PRO A 57 -7.43 27.61 0.54
C PRO A 57 -6.17 28.48 0.46
N SER A 58 -6.14 29.61 1.17
CA SER A 58 -4.97 30.49 1.25
C SER A 58 -3.74 29.80 1.88
N ALA A 59 -3.94 29.01 2.94
CA ALA A 59 -2.88 28.22 3.54
C ALA A 59 -2.37 27.13 2.60
N LEU A 60 -3.23 26.63 1.70
CA LEU A 60 -2.86 25.63 0.70
C LEU A 60 -2.05 26.23 -0.46
N ALA A 61 -2.35 27.47 -0.85
CA ALA A 61 -1.64 28.19 -1.91
C ALA A 61 -0.16 28.46 -1.58
N GLY A 62 0.18 28.56 -0.30
CA GLY A 62 1.56 28.73 0.17
C GLY A 62 2.43 27.46 0.10
N ILE A 63 1.86 26.30 -0.23
CA ILE A 63 2.61 25.04 -0.26
C ILE A 63 3.44 24.96 -1.56
N GLN A 64 4.75 24.93 -1.39
CA GLN A 64 5.74 24.83 -2.46
C GLN A 64 6.28 23.40 -2.61
N PRO A 65 6.88 23.04 -3.75
CA PRO A 65 7.48 21.72 -3.94
C PRO A 65 8.52 21.32 -2.89
N HIS A 66 9.37 22.25 -2.45
CA HIS A 66 10.41 21.94 -1.47
C HIS A 66 9.81 21.58 -0.10
N HIS A 67 8.71 22.22 0.32
CA HIS A 67 7.99 21.81 1.54
C HIS A 67 7.57 20.33 1.49
N VAL A 68 7.12 19.86 0.32
CA VAL A 68 6.73 18.46 0.13
C VAL A 68 7.95 17.55 0.12
N ALA A 69 9.04 17.93 -0.58
CA ALA A 69 10.28 17.16 -0.59
C ALA A 69 10.84 16.99 0.82
N ASP A 70 11.00 18.08 1.54
CA ASP A 70 11.57 18.13 2.88
C ASP A 70 10.73 17.33 3.86
N TYR A 71 9.40 17.42 3.78
CA TYR A 71 8.53 16.56 4.57
C TYR A 71 8.76 15.08 4.28
N LEU A 72 8.85 14.68 3.00
CA LEU A 72 9.06 13.28 2.65
C LEU A 72 10.45 12.77 3.08
N LYS A 73 11.49 13.62 3.00
CA LYS A 73 12.83 13.34 3.58
C LYS A 73 12.75 13.12 5.07
N TRP A 74 12.11 14.03 5.79
CA TRP A 74 11.91 13.92 7.22
C TRP A 74 11.10 12.68 7.60
N ARG A 75 10.09 12.32 6.80
CA ARG A 75 9.29 11.09 7.01
C ARG A 75 10.11 9.82 6.78
N ALA A 76 11.07 9.84 5.86
CA ALA A 76 11.93 8.72 5.55
C ALA A 76 13.08 8.58 6.54
N TYR A 77 13.78 9.67 6.88
CA TYR A 77 15.07 9.64 7.58
C TYR A 77 15.07 10.38 8.92
N GLY A 78 13.99 11.08 9.26
CA GLY A 78 13.92 11.91 10.48
C GLY A 78 14.58 13.29 10.34
N THR A 79 15.21 13.57 9.19
CA THR A 79 15.86 14.84 8.87
C THR A 79 15.54 15.27 7.44
N THR A 80 15.61 16.58 7.17
CA THR A 80 15.48 17.17 5.83
C THR A 80 16.82 17.27 5.11
N ASP A 81 17.92 17.24 5.87
CA ASP A 81 19.28 17.35 5.35
C ASP A 81 19.79 15.96 4.94
N VAL A 82 19.37 15.56 3.74
CA VAL A 82 19.65 14.24 3.18
C VAL A 82 20.21 14.43 1.77
N ASP A 83 21.46 13.99 1.59
CA ASP A 83 22.03 13.78 0.26
C ASP A 83 21.84 12.31 -0.14
N PHE A 84 21.03 12.08 -1.17
CA PHE A 84 20.72 10.73 -1.68
C PHE A 84 21.89 10.05 -2.36
N LYS A 85 22.94 10.79 -2.74
CA LYS A 85 24.11 10.18 -3.40
C LYS A 85 24.90 9.31 -2.44
N ASP A 86 25.02 9.73 -1.18
CA ASP A 86 25.90 9.13 -0.18
C ASP A 86 25.14 8.62 1.06
N LEU A 87 23.84 8.32 0.89
CA LEU A 87 23.01 7.93 2.01
C LEU A 87 23.26 6.48 2.45
N GLU A 88 24.00 6.31 3.54
CA GLU A 88 24.19 5.02 4.20
C GLU A 88 23.02 4.64 5.12
N GLN A 89 22.25 5.63 5.59
CA GLN A 89 21.16 5.40 6.53
C GLN A 89 19.96 4.74 5.85
N ASN A 90 19.50 3.63 6.44
CA ASN A 90 18.27 2.97 5.97
C ASN A 90 17.03 3.81 6.27
N PRO A 91 16.07 3.91 5.33
CA PRO A 91 14.83 4.62 5.56
C PRO A 91 14.01 3.97 6.68
N THR A 92 13.41 4.80 7.52
CA THR A 92 12.55 4.40 8.65
C THR A 92 11.16 3.93 8.21
N CYS A 93 10.73 4.29 6.99
CA CYS A 93 9.44 3.87 6.44
C CYS A 93 9.56 3.39 4.98
N ARG A 94 8.51 2.71 4.50
CA ARG A 94 8.45 2.16 3.14
C ARG A 94 8.13 3.25 2.13
N SER A 95 8.57 3.06 0.88
CA SER A 95 8.20 3.92 -0.26
C SER A 95 6.68 4.07 -0.43
N SER A 96 5.91 3.01 -0.17
CA SER A 96 4.44 3.07 -0.22
C SER A 96 3.82 3.98 0.85
N THR A 97 4.46 4.12 2.01
CA THR A 97 4.04 5.09 3.04
C THR A 97 4.25 6.52 2.55
N LEU A 98 5.41 6.80 1.96
CA LEU A 98 5.69 8.10 1.35
C LEU A 98 4.73 8.40 0.19
N GLU A 99 4.30 7.36 -0.54
CA GLU A 99 3.36 7.51 -1.66
C GLU A 99 1.98 7.91 -1.17
N GLN A 100 1.53 7.31 -0.08
CA GLN A 100 0.27 7.67 0.55
C GLN A 100 0.31 9.10 1.10
N ASP A 101 1.42 9.51 1.73
CA ASP A 101 1.64 10.88 2.19
C ASP A 101 1.57 11.87 1.00
N LYS A 102 2.27 11.58 -0.11
CA LYS A 102 2.23 12.41 -1.34
C LYS A 102 0.83 12.48 -1.97
N LYS A 103 0.12 11.34 -2.06
CA LYS A 103 -1.26 11.28 -2.57
C LYS A 103 -2.22 12.10 -1.71
N ALA A 104 -2.08 12.02 -0.39
CA ALA A 104 -2.87 12.80 0.54
C ALA A 104 -2.63 14.30 0.35
N ILE A 105 -1.38 14.76 0.30
CA ILE A 105 -1.05 16.17 0.04
C ILE A 105 -1.64 16.61 -1.30
N SER A 106 -1.44 15.83 -2.36
CA SER A 106 -1.98 16.12 -3.69
C SER A 106 -3.50 16.22 -3.73
N PHE A 107 -4.23 15.48 -2.88
CA PHE A 107 -5.70 15.51 -2.86
C PHE A 107 -6.23 16.87 -2.40
N TYR A 108 -5.55 17.48 -1.43
CA TYR A 108 -5.93 18.77 -0.88
C TYR A 108 -5.47 19.96 -1.72
N MET A 109 -4.56 19.77 -2.69
CA MET A 109 -4.11 20.88 -3.54
C MET A 109 -5.26 21.46 -4.37
N PRO A 110 -5.41 22.80 -4.43
CA PRO A 110 -6.51 23.44 -5.16
C PRO A 110 -6.57 22.99 -6.63
N ILE A 111 -5.42 23.00 -7.32
CA ILE A 111 -5.30 22.62 -8.74
C ILE A 111 -4.67 21.24 -8.89
N LYS A 112 -5.38 20.18 -8.46
CA LYS A 112 -4.87 18.78 -8.46
C LYS A 112 -4.34 18.31 -9.82
N GLY A 113 -5.02 18.69 -10.91
CA GLY A 113 -4.73 18.23 -12.27
C GLY A 113 -3.45 18.79 -12.87
N ALA A 114 -3.13 20.06 -12.60
CA ALA A 114 -2.05 20.79 -13.25
C ALA A 114 -0.67 20.36 -12.77
N THR A 115 0.26 20.21 -13.72
CA THR A 115 1.69 20.11 -13.45
C THR A 115 2.20 21.41 -12.82
N TRP A 116 3.18 21.31 -11.92
CA TRP A 116 3.81 22.51 -11.36
C TRP A 116 4.64 23.22 -12.42
N ASN A 117 4.38 24.50 -12.65
CA ASN A 117 5.08 25.31 -13.67
C ASN A 117 6.17 26.24 -13.09
N GLY A 118 6.43 26.15 -11.77
CA GLY A 118 7.38 27.02 -11.06
C GLY A 118 6.69 28.02 -10.13
N THR A 119 5.50 28.49 -10.50
CA THR A 119 4.75 29.52 -9.73
C THR A 119 3.39 29.02 -9.24
N SER A 120 2.76 28.11 -9.96
CA SER A 120 1.42 27.58 -9.67
C SER A 120 1.25 26.12 -10.11
N GLY A 121 0.10 25.54 -9.75
CA GLY A 121 -0.25 24.15 -10.04
C GLY A 121 -0.14 23.25 -8.81
N ASN A 122 0.06 21.95 -9.02
CA ASN A 122 0.18 20.99 -7.93
C ASN A 122 1.66 20.77 -7.55
N PRO A 123 2.12 21.21 -6.36
CA PRO A 123 3.53 21.12 -5.97
C PRO A 123 4.05 19.68 -5.93
N THR A 124 3.16 18.69 -5.72
CA THR A 124 3.50 17.26 -5.74
C THR A 124 3.83 16.72 -7.14
N LYS A 125 3.52 17.48 -8.20
CA LYS A 125 3.77 17.16 -9.61
C LYS A 125 4.91 17.98 -10.22
N SER A 126 5.79 18.57 -9.41
CA SER A 126 6.98 19.23 -9.94
C SER A 126 8.00 18.22 -10.46
N ALA A 127 8.63 18.53 -11.59
CA ALA A 127 9.64 17.67 -12.22
C ALA A 127 10.78 17.35 -11.23
N ASN A 128 11.32 18.38 -10.57
CA ASN A 128 12.40 18.24 -9.59
C ASN A 128 12.05 17.29 -8.43
N LEU A 129 10.81 17.32 -7.91
CA LEU A 129 10.36 16.44 -6.84
C LEU A 129 10.07 15.01 -7.34
N CYS A 130 9.51 14.87 -8.54
CA CYS A 130 9.24 13.55 -9.12
C CYS A 130 10.51 12.81 -9.54
N GLU A 131 11.50 13.51 -10.06
CA GLU A 131 12.66 12.89 -10.73
C GLU A 131 13.81 12.62 -9.75
N ARG A 132 14.21 13.59 -8.90
CA ARG A 132 15.37 13.41 -8.01
C ARG A 132 15.06 12.72 -6.69
N GLU A 133 13.89 12.97 -6.13
CA GLU A 133 13.62 12.62 -4.72
C GLU A 133 12.80 11.31 -4.64
N TRP A 134 11.78 11.23 -5.49
CA TRP A 134 10.85 10.11 -5.50
C TRP A 134 11.41 8.85 -6.19
N SER A 135 12.07 9.00 -7.34
CA SER A 135 12.69 7.88 -8.07
C SER A 135 13.83 7.26 -7.29
N ASN A 136 14.65 8.07 -6.62
CA ASN A 136 15.75 7.59 -5.78
C ASN A 136 15.24 6.84 -4.55
N GLY A 137 14.24 7.37 -3.83
CA GLY A 137 13.62 6.67 -2.71
C GLY A 137 12.93 5.35 -3.09
N LYS A 138 12.36 5.24 -4.30
CA LYS A 138 11.87 3.96 -4.83
C LYS A 138 13.02 3.00 -5.15
N SER A 139 14.11 3.51 -5.73
CA SER A 139 15.30 2.70 -6.03
C SER A 139 15.97 2.17 -4.77
N ASP A 140 16.02 2.94 -3.68
CA ASP A 140 16.60 2.47 -2.40
C ASP A 140 15.74 1.38 -1.75
N GLY A 141 14.42 1.43 -1.92
CA GLY A 141 13.52 0.32 -1.58
C GLY A 141 13.83 -0.96 -2.38
N LEU A 142 14.32 -0.82 -3.61
CA LEU A 142 14.77 -1.92 -4.48
C LEU A 142 16.21 -2.37 -4.15
N LYS A 143 17.06 -1.52 -3.56
CA LYS A 143 18.43 -1.86 -3.12
C LYS A 143 18.49 -2.77 -1.88
N HIS A 144 17.37 -3.36 -1.44
CA HIS A 144 17.28 -4.21 -0.24
C HIS A 144 17.74 -3.55 1.07
N ARG A 145 17.85 -2.21 1.11
CA ARG A 145 18.23 -1.42 2.28
C ARG A 145 17.06 -1.14 3.24
N GLY A 146 15.92 -1.80 3.01
CA GLY A 146 14.78 -1.73 3.92
C GLY A 146 15.06 -2.42 5.26
N LYS A 147 14.16 -2.20 6.23
CA LYS A 147 14.17 -2.94 7.50
C LYS A 147 14.25 -4.46 7.23
N LYS A 148 15.15 -5.16 7.93
CA LYS A 148 15.28 -6.63 7.86
C LYS A 148 13.90 -7.27 7.99
N SER A 149 13.63 -8.27 7.15
CA SER A 149 12.37 -9.01 7.17
C SER A 149 12.13 -9.56 8.58
N CYS A 150 10.97 -9.27 9.15
CA CYS A 150 10.48 -9.95 10.35
C CYS A 150 9.58 -11.13 9.97
N ALA A 151 9.74 -11.68 8.76
CA ALA A 151 9.05 -12.89 8.36
C ALA A 151 9.45 -14.03 9.31
N THR A 152 8.46 -14.80 9.75
CA THR A 152 8.72 -16.10 10.38
C THR A 152 9.62 -16.91 9.47
N ARG A 153 10.53 -17.71 10.05
CA ARG A 153 11.42 -18.59 9.30
C ARG A 153 10.65 -19.49 8.31
N ASP A 154 11.36 -19.98 7.31
CA ASP A 154 10.82 -20.94 6.36
C ASP A 154 10.40 -22.25 7.06
N LEU A 155 9.40 -22.91 6.47
CA LEU A 155 8.88 -24.19 6.92
C LEU A 155 9.92 -25.29 6.67
N ALA A 156 10.26 -26.07 7.69
CA ALA A 156 11.16 -27.21 7.51
C ALA A 156 10.42 -28.39 6.87
N GLU A 157 11.15 -29.28 6.20
CA GLU A 157 10.56 -30.44 5.50
C GLU A 157 9.68 -31.31 6.43
N THR A 158 10.17 -31.59 7.64
CA THR A 158 9.45 -32.39 8.64
C THR A 158 8.14 -31.74 9.09
N GLU A 159 8.13 -30.41 9.18
CA GLU A 159 6.95 -29.63 9.53
C GLU A 159 5.95 -29.62 8.37
N TYR A 160 6.44 -29.47 7.14
CA TYR A 160 5.63 -29.56 5.94
C TYR A 160 4.90 -30.90 5.86
N ARG A 161 5.64 -32.02 5.96
CA ARG A 161 5.04 -33.36 5.90
C ARG A 161 3.98 -33.55 6.98
N ARG A 162 4.27 -33.12 8.21
CA ARG A 162 3.33 -33.18 9.32
C ARG A 162 2.04 -32.43 9.01
N VAL A 163 2.14 -31.19 8.52
CA VAL A 163 0.97 -30.38 8.13
C VAL A 163 0.18 -31.07 7.02
N VAL A 164 0.85 -31.57 5.98
CA VAL A 164 0.20 -32.27 4.87
C VAL A 164 -0.55 -33.52 5.35
N HIS A 165 0.04 -34.31 6.25
CA HIS A 165 -0.60 -35.49 6.83
C HIS A 165 -1.78 -35.14 7.73
N GLU A 166 -1.66 -34.10 8.55
CA GLU A 166 -2.77 -33.60 9.38
C GLU A 166 -3.94 -33.10 8.52
N LEU A 167 -3.66 -32.44 7.38
CA LEU A 167 -4.67 -32.03 6.41
C LEU A 167 -5.39 -33.24 5.78
N TYR A 168 -4.64 -34.28 5.40
CA TYR A 168 -5.24 -35.49 4.87
C TYR A 168 -6.11 -36.23 5.90
N GLY A 169 -5.74 -36.21 7.17
CA GLY A 169 -6.50 -36.84 8.26
C GLY A 169 -7.84 -36.18 8.61
N ASN A 170 -8.08 -34.92 8.22
CA ASN A 170 -9.30 -34.17 8.57
C ASN A 170 -10.50 -34.49 7.64
N GLY A 171 -10.26 -35.11 6.48
CA GLY A 171 -11.29 -35.64 5.58
C GLY A 171 -12.20 -34.62 4.87
N SER A 172 -12.03 -33.30 5.06
CA SER A 172 -12.86 -32.28 4.40
C SER A 172 -12.27 -31.86 3.06
N PHE A 173 -13.12 -31.47 2.10
CA PHE A 173 -12.64 -30.93 0.81
C PHE A 173 -11.68 -29.74 0.99
N GLU A 174 -12.04 -28.80 1.86
CA GLU A 174 -11.22 -27.61 2.11
C GLU A 174 -9.85 -27.96 2.73
N SER A 175 -9.80 -28.87 3.70
CA SER A 175 -8.55 -29.26 4.37
C SER A 175 -7.74 -30.26 3.53
N THR A 176 -8.32 -31.42 3.22
CA THR A 176 -7.65 -32.58 2.61
C THR A 176 -7.26 -32.33 1.16
N ILE A 177 -8.08 -31.58 0.42
CA ILE A 177 -7.91 -31.50 -1.03
C ILE A 177 -7.41 -30.11 -1.43
N ARG A 178 -8.13 -29.05 -1.09
CA ARG A 178 -7.79 -27.68 -1.49
C ARG A 178 -6.51 -27.21 -0.82
N THR A 179 -6.45 -27.23 0.51
CA THR A 179 -5.30 -26.72 1.26
C THR A 179 -4.05 -27.56 1.00
N ALA A 180 -4.17 -28.88 0.92
CA ALA A 180 -3.05 -29.76 0.57
C ALA A 180 -2.54 -29.50 -0.85
N CYS A 181 -3.42 -29.31 -1.84
CA CYS A 181 -3.03 -28.90 -3.20
C CYS A 181 -2.26 -27.57 -3.17
N MET A 182 -2.79 -26.55 -2.49
CA MET A 182 -2.13 -25.25 -2.36
C MET A 182 -0.74 -25.36 -1.73
N MET A 183 -0.58 -26.17 -0.68
CA MET A 183 0.72 -26.40 -0.03
C MET A 183 1.74 -27.04 -0.96
N LYS A 184 1.32 -28.01 -1.78
CA LYS A 184 2.19 -28.65 -2.79
C LYS A 184 2.60 -27.68 -3.89
N GLN A 185 1.66 -26.88 -4.40
CA GLN A 185 1.97 -25.83 -5.38
C GLN A 185 2.90 -24.77 -4.80
N GLN A 186 2.72 -24.42 -3.51
CA GLN A 186 3.55 -23.44 -2.83
C GLN A 186 5.02 -23.85 -2.77
N VAL A 187 5.29 -25.11 -2.38
CA VAL A 187 6.66 -25.64 -2.31
C VAL A 187 7.26 -25.78 -3.70
N HIS A 188 6.48 -26.29 -4.66
CA HIS A 188 6.96 -26.51 -6.03
C HIS A 188 7.32 -25.20 -6.76
N LEU A 189 6.47 -24.18 -6.64
CA LEU A 189 6.67 -22.89 -7.32
C LEU A 189 7.54 -21.91 -6.50
N ILE A 190 7.93 -22.28 -5.27
CA ILE A 190 8.69 -21.44 -4.33
C ILE A 190 8.01 -20.07 -4.17
N THR A 191 6.72 -20.09 -3.87
CA THR A 191 5.91 -18.88 -3.76
C THR A 191 5.29 -18.72 -2.38
N ARG A 192 4.66 -17.57 -2.16
CA ARG A 192 3.92 -17.28 -0.93
C ARG A 192 2.48 -17.76 -1.09
N THR A 193 1.85 -18.13 0.01
CA THR A 193 0.46 -18.61 0.01
C THR A 193 -0.51 -17.62 -0.64
N ASP A 194 -0.30 -16.30 -0.48
CA ASP A 194 -1.15 -15.28 -1.11
C ASP A 194 -1.02 -15.21 -2.64
N GLU A 195 0.06 -15.74 -3.21
CA GLU A 195 0.23 -15.84 -4.67
C GLU A 195 -0.41 -17.13 -5.20
N ILE A 196 -0.23 -18.26 -4.51
CA ILE A 196 -0.90 -19.53 -4.88
C ILE A 196 -2.42 -19.39 -4.85
N SER A 197 -2.98 -18.68 -3.88
CA SER A 197 -4.43 -18.44 -3.80
C SER A 197 -5.02 -17.68 -5.00
N LYS A 198 -4.18 -17.06 -5.84
CA LYS A 198 -4.62 -16.34 -7.05
C LYS A 198 -4.51 -17.17 -8.32
N LEU A 199 -3.87 -18.35 -8.27
CA LEU A 199 -3.73 -19.22 -9.42
C LEU A 199 -5.11 -19.70 -9.87
N LYS A 200 -5.35 -19.59 -11.17
CA LYS A 200 -6.55 -20.04 -11.84
C LYS A 200 -6.24 -21.26 -12.69
N TYR A 201 -7.29 -21.99 -13.05
CA TYR A 201 -7.17 -23.10 -14.01
C TYR A 201 -6.49 -22.65 -15.31
N SER A 202 -6.86 -21.47 -15.83
CA SER A 202 -6.28 -20.86 -17.04
C SER A 202 -4.78 -20.57 -16.98
N ASP A 203 -4.19 -20.60 -15.78
CA ASP A 203 -2.77 -20.31 -15.58
C ASP A 203 -1.91 -21.56 -15.77
N TYR A 204 -2.52 -22.75 -15.88
CA TYR A 204 -1.86 -24.02 -16.16
C TYR A 204 -2.00 -24.38 -17.64
N ASN A 205 -0.87 -24.64 -18.30
CA ASN A 205 -0.82 -25.05 -19.69
C ASN A 205 0.01 -26.34 -19.82
N PRO A 206 -0.26 -27.20 -20.82
CA PRO A 206 0.67 -28.27 -21.16
C PRO A 206 2.06 -27.68 -21.48
N HIS A 207 3.13 -28.30 -20.98
CA HIS A 207 4.47 -27.85 -21.33
C HIS A 207 4.78 -28.18 -22.81
N PRO A 208 5.31 -27.25 -23.61
CA PRO A 208 5.53 -27.44 -25.04
C PRO A 208 6.47 -28.61 -25.36
N ASP A 209 7.54 -28.77 -24.57
CA ASP A 209 8.57 -29.78 -24.83
C ASP A 209 8.44 -31.07 -24.00
N PHE A 210 7.65 -31.05 -22.92
CA PHE A 210 7.63 -32.13 -21.93
C PHE A 210 6.19 -32.59 -21.70
N PRO A 211 5.74 -33.69 -22.33
CA PRO A 211 4.35 -34.14 -22.25
C PRO A 211 3.92 -34.57 -20.85
N PHE A 212 4.87 -34.80 -19.94
CA PHE A 212 4.64 -35.17 -18.54
C PHE A 212 4.62 -33.96 -17.59
N ALA A 213 4.80 -32.73 -18.10
CA ALA A 213 4.90 -31.53 -17.29
C ALA A 213 3.83 -30.51 -17.66
N LEU A 214 3.53 -29.62 -16.71
CA LEU A 214 2.74 -28.42 -16.97
C LEU A 214 3.66 -27.20 -16.95
N SER A 215 3.25 -26.14 -17.64
CA SER A 215 3.78 -24.79 -17.51
C SER A 215 2.77 -23.95 -16.75
N CYS A 216 3.24 -23.17 -15.78
CA CYS A 216 2.38 -22.29 -14.98
C CYS A 216 3.00 -20.91 -14.80
N LYS A 217 2.16 -19.88 -14.95
CA LYS A 217 2.56 -18.50 -14.74
C LYS A 217 1.91 -17.92 -13.49
N VAL A 218 2.72 -17.52 -12.51
CA VAL A 218 2.25 -16.81 -11.32
C VAL A 218 2.24 -15.31 -11.63
N HIS A 219 1.05 -14.69 -11.61
CA HIS A 219 0.86 -13.32 -12.09
C HIS A 219 1.34 -12.21 -11.15
N TRP A 220 1.83 -12.53 -9.95
CA TRP A 220 2.15 -11.51 -8.96
C TRP A 220 3.18 -11.96 -7.92
N SER A 221 4.13 -11.08 -7.61
CA SER A 221 4.96 -11.12 -6.41
C SER A 221 5.30 -9.70 -5.98
N LYS A 222 5.46 -9.47 -4.68
CA LYS A 222 5.66 -8.13 -4.09
C LYS A 222 6.87 -7.34 -4.62
N ASN A 223 7.79 -8.00 -5.33
CA ASN A 223 9.03 -7.41 -5.84
C ASN A 223 9.09 -7.41 -7.38
N ILE A 224 7.98 -7.71 -8.05
CA ILE A 224 7.89 -7.72 -9.51
C ILE A 224 7.21 -6.43 -9.95
N SER A 225 7.90 -5.65 -10.78
CA SER A 225 7.35 -4.44 -11.39
C SER A 225 6.79 -4.70 -12.79
N GLU A 226 7.25 -5.75 -13.46
CA GLU A 226 6.87 -6.08 -14.84
C GLU A 226 6.72 -7.59 -15.05
N GLU A 227 5.77 -7.98 -15.89
CA GLU A 227 5.44 -9.39 -16.17
C GLU A 227 6.63 -10.21 -16.69
N ARG A 228 7.57 -9.57 -17.40
CA ARG A 228 8.78 -10.22 -17.92
C ARG A 228 9.74 -10.69 -16.83
N GLN A 229 9.62 -10.18 -15.61
CA GLN A 229 10.47 -10.55 -14.48
C GLN A 229 10.03 -11.84 -13.81
N PHE A 230 8.94 -12.47 -14.30
CA PHE A 230 8.48 -13.77 -13.83
C PHE A 230 8.22 -14.70 -15.03
N PRO A 231 9.20 -15.54 -15.40
CA PRO A 231 9.01 -16.49 -16.47
C PRO A 231 8.03 -17.58 -16.05
N ASP A 232 7.47 -18.25 -17.07
CA ASP A 232 6.67 -19.45 -16.86
C ASP A 232 7.49 -20.52 -16.14
N GLN A 233 6.88 -21.15 -15.15
CA GLN A 233 7.52 -22.18 -14.33
C GLN A 233 7.04 -23.57 -14.74
N ILE A 234 7.97 -24.51 -14.80
CA ILE A 234 7.66 -25.91 -15.06
C ILE A 234 7.13 -26.59 -13.79
N ILE A 235 6.00 -27.26 -13.90
CA ILE A 235 5.40 -28.11 -12.86
C ILE A 235 5.68 -29.56 -13.17
N LEU A 236 6.32 -30.22 -12.22
CA LEU A 236 6.75 -31.61 -12.33
C LEU A 236 6.03 -32.49 -11.31
N GLY A 237 5.88 -33.76 -11.66
CA GLY A 237 5.51 -34.80 -10.70
C GLY A 237 6.68 -35.11 -9.78
N SER A 238 6.38 -35.52 -8.55
CA SER A 238 7.35 -36.07 -7.62
C SER A 238 7.07 -37.54 -7.38
N MET A 239 8.12 -38.34 -7.16
CA MET A 239 8.01 -39.72 -6.68
C MET A 239 7.55 -39.79 -5.22
N ASP A 240 7.64 -38.67 -4.51
CA ASP A 240 7.10 -38.52 -3.16
C ASP A 240 5.69 -37.93 -3.23
N THR A 241 4.72 -38.68 -2.71
CA THR A 241 3.31 -38.28 -2.71
C THR A 241 3.09 -36.99 -1.94
N ASP A 242 3.86 -36.70 -0.90
CA ASP A 242 3.70 -35.49 -0.08
C ASP A 242 4.07 -34.24 -0.86
N PHE A 243 5.01 -34.34 -1.81
CA PHE A 243 5.53 -33.21 -2.59
C PHE A 243 5.00 -33.14 -4.02
N CYS A 244 4.29 -34.17 -4.50
CA CYS A 244 3.86 -34.24 -5.89
C CYS A 244 2.79 -33.18 -6.22
N ALA A 245 3.22 -32.10 -6.86
CA ALA A 245 2.36 -30.99 -7.27
C ALA A 245 1.28 -31.42 -8.28
N LEU A 246 1.63 -32.24 -9.26
CA LEU A 246 0.68 -32.78 -10.24
C LEU A 246 -0.40 -33.65 -9.58
N LEU A 247 -0.03 -34.50 -8.61
CA LEU A 247 -0.99 -35.32 -7.87
C LEU A 247 -1.93 -34.45 -7.02
N GLY A 248 -1.39 -33.42 -6.35
CA GLY A 248 -2.20 -32.46 -5.61
C GLY A 248 -3.22 -31.75 -6.50
N LEU A 249 -2.78 -31.31 -7.68
CA LEU A 249 -3.62 -30.64 -8.66
C LEU A 249 -4.70 -31.58 -9.22
N ALA A 250 -4.33 -32.81 -9.60
CA ALA A 250 -5.28 -33.81 -10.12
C ALA A 250 -6.37 -34.14 -9.10
N ASN A 251 -6.01 -34.36 -7.83
CA ASN A 251 -6.96 -34.60 -6.75
C ASN A 251 -7.90 -33.40 -6.54
N TYR A 252 -7.36 -32.19 -6.59
CA TYR A 252 -8.15 -30.96 -6.48
C TYR A 252 -9.14 -30.81 -7.64
N MET A 253 -8.70 -31.01 -8.87
CA MET A 253 -9.56 -30.94 -10.05
C MET A 253 -10.68 -31.97 -9.95
N GLN A 254 -10.33 -33.24 -9.73
CA GLN A 254 -11.30 -34.35 -9.60
C GLN A 254 -12.36 -34.05 -8.55
N ALA A 255 -11.94 -33.64 -7.35
CA ALA A 255 -12.88 -33.32 -6.28
C ALA A 255 -13.70 -32.07 -6.60
N SER A 256 -13.11 -31.03 -7.18
CA SER A 256 -13.84 -29.81 -7.57
C SER A 256 -14.96 -30.11 -8.56
N PHE A 257 -14.74 -31.02 -9.53
CA PHE A 257 -15.80 -31.51 -10.41
C PHE A 257 -16.90 -32.23 -9.62
N ASN A 258 -16.53 -33.14 -8.71
CA ASN A 258 -17.49 -33.90 -7.90
C ASN A 258 -18.35 -33.02 -6.98
N TYR A 259 -17.80 -31.92 -6.47
CA TYR A 259 -18.52 -30.95 -5.63
C TYR A 259 -19.28 -29.87 -6.44
N GLY A 260 -19.29 -29.96 -7.77
CA GLY A 260 -20.04 -29.04 -8.63
C GLY A 260 -19.36 -27.68 -8.86
N TYR A 261 -18.07 -27.54 -8.51
CA TYR A 261 -17.27 -26.35 -8.82
C TYR A 261 -16.67 -26.38 -10.23
N GLY A 262 -16.85 -27.49 -10.96
CA GLY A 262 -16.18 -27.78 -12.23
C GLY A 262 -16.70 -27.06 -13.49
N ALA A 263 -17.44 -25.97 -13.37
CA ALA A 263 -17.88 -25.19 -14.52
C ALA A 263 -17.85 -23.68 -14.22
N ALA A 264 -16.69 -23.07 -14.42
CA ALA A 264 -16.51 -21.64 -14.72
C ALA A 264 -15.16 -21.44 -15.44
#